data_AF-A0A7J5UP40-F1
#
_entry.id   AF-A0A7J5UP40-F1
#
_cell.length_a   1.000
_cell.length_b   1.000
_cell.length_c   1.000
_cell.angle_alpha   90.00
_cell.angle_beta   90.00
_cell.angle_gamma   90.00
#
_symmetry.space_group_name_H-M   'P 1'
#
loop_
_entity.id
_entity.type
_entity.pdbx_description
1 polymer ?
#
loop_
_entity_poly.entity_id
_entity_poly.type
_entity_poly.pdbx_seq_one_letter_code
_entity_poly.pdbx_strand_id
1 'polypeptide(L)'
;MLTIDCPFCGPRPETEFGYGGQAHVAYPEDPHALTDEEWAAYLFYRDNPKGDFAERWVHSAGCRKWFNAVRDTRTYEIARVYTLTEPRPVPSKGA
;
A
#
# COMPACT_ATOMS: atom_id res chain seq x y z
N MET A 1 11.96 14.63 -0.20
CA MET A 1 11.44 14.15 1.09
C MET A 1 9.93 14.16 0.98
N LEU A 2 9.32 13.01 0.74
CA LEU A 2 7.86 12.88 0.68
C LEU A 2 7.26 13.16 2.07
N THR A 3 6.10 13.82 2.10
CA THR A 3 5.29 13.97 3.31
C THR A 3 4.12 13.00 3.19
N ILE A 4 4.01 12.06 4.13
CA ILE A 4 2.94 11.07 4.18
C ILE A 4 1.98 11.45 5.31
N ASP A 5 0.69 11.58 4.99
CA ASP A 5 -0.34 11.96 5.96
C ASP A 5 -0.85 10.72 6.72
N CYS A 6 -0.23 10.42 7.87
CA CYS A 6 -0.63 9.27 8.68
C CYS A 6 -2.06 9.49 9.20
N PRO A 7 -3.02 8.57 8.97
CA PRO A 7 -4.42 8.73 9.39
C PRO A 7 -4.62 8.93 10.90
N PHE A 8 -3.58 8.66 11.69
CA PHE A 8 -3.61 8.71 13.15
C PHE A 8 -2.68 9.80 13.73
N CYS A 9 -1.72 10.30 12.97
CA CYS A 9 -0.67 11.20 13.46
C CYS A 9 -0.48 12.46 12.61
N GLY A 10 -1.20 12.58 11.50
CA GLY A 10 -1.10 13.68 10.55
C GLY A 10 0.14 13.60 9.65
N PRO A 11 0.47 14.71 8.97
CA PRO A 11 1.60 14.81 8.04
C PRO A 11 2.95 14.57 8.72
N ARG A 12 3.74 13.62 8.19
CA ARG A 12 5.08 13.28 8.68
C ARG A 12 6.05 13.02 7.52
N PRO A 13 7.38 13.18 7.71
CA PRO A 13 8.36 12.86 6.68
C PRO A 13 8.43 11.35 6.42
N GLU A 14 8.67 10.96 5.17
CA GLU A 14 8.75 9.55 4.73
C GLU A 14 9.74 8.68 5.51
N THR A 15 10.79 9.29 6.07
CA THR A 15 11.80 8.60 6.88
C THR A 15 11.25 8.02 8.18
N GLU A 16 10.07 8.46 8.64
CA GLU A 16 9.38 7.85 9.78
C GLU A 16 8.62 6.56 9.44
N PHE A 17 8.55 6.18 8.16
CA PHE A 17 7.71 5.09 7.68
C PHE A 17 8.49 3.93 7.08
N GLY A 18 7.96 2.72 7.26
CA GLY A 18 8.37 1.52 6.53
C GLY A 18 7.47 1.29 5.33
N TYR A 19 8.07 0.94 4.19
CA TYR A 19 7.34 0.62 2.97
C TYR A 19 6.89 -0.85 2.95
N GLY A 20 5.64 -1.11 2.56
CA GLY A 20 5.04 -2.45 2.55
C GLY A 20 4.66 -3.01 1.19
N GLY A 21 5.02 -2.33 0.11
CA GLY A 21 4.67 -2.74 -1.26
C GLY A 21 3.17 -2.66 -1.53
N GLN A 22 2.68 -3.48 -2.46
CA GLN A 22 1.30 -3.49 -2.93
C GLN A 22 0.28 -3.66 -1.78
N ALA A 23 -0.79 -2.87 -1.82
CA ALA A 23 -1.95 -3.02 -0.96
C ALA A 23 -2.91 -4.11 -1.50
N HIS A 24 -3.82 -4.57 -0.64
CA HIS A 24 -4.90 -5.50 -1.04
C HIS A 24 -4.45 -6.89 -1.51
N VAL A 25 -3.25 -7.33 -1.13
CA VAL A 25 -2.83 -8.73 -1.27
C VAL A 25 -3.02 -9.43 0.07
N ALA A 26 -4.16 -10.10 0.22
CA ALA A 26 -4.50 -10.86 1.42
C ALA A 26 -3.70 -12.17 1.48
N TYR A 27 -3.48 -12.65 2.71
CA TYR A 27 -3.00 -14.01 2.92
C TYR A 27 -4.09 -14.99 2.45
N PRO A 28 -3.76 -16.09 1.73
CA PRO A 28 -4.75 -17.10 1.37
C PRO A 28 -5.42 -17.70 2.60
N GLU A 29 -6.74 -17.88 2.57
CA GLU A 29 -7.49 -18.45 3.70
C GLU A 29 -7.06 -19.90 4.01
N ASP A 30 -6.81 -20.68 2.95
CA ASP A 30 -6.23 -22.02 3.03
C ASP A 30 -5.06 -22.17 2.04
N PRO A 31 -3.81 -21.95 2.47
CA PRO A 31 -2.63 -22.14 1.62
C PRO A 31 -2.44 -23.57 1.11
N HIS A 32 -2.96 -24.58 1.81
CA HIS A 32 -2.81 -25.98 1.40
C HIS A 32 -3.74 -26.38 0.26
N ALA A 33 -4.78 -25.59 0.00
CA ALA A 33 -5.68 -25.76 -1.14
C ALA A 33 -5.11 -25.19 -2.45
N LEU A 34 -4.02 -24.41 -2.38
CA LEU A 34 -3.40 -23.79 -3.55
C LEU A 34 -2.45 -24.75 -4.27
N THR A 35 -2.34 -24.57 -5.58
CA THR A 35 -1.25 -25.11 -6.37
C THR A 35 0.07 -24.41 -6.05
N ASP A 36 1.20 -25.06 -6.35
CA ASP A 36 2.54 -24.45 -6.20
C ASP A 36 2.66 -23.13 -7.00
N GLU A 37 2.00 -23.03 -8.16
CA GLU A 37 2.00 -21.82 -8.99
C GLU A 37 1.25 -20.67 -8.31
N GLU A 38 0.05 -20.93 -7.77
CA GLU A 38 -0.73 -19.93 -7.03
C GLU A 38 -0.02 -19.50 -5.74
N TRP A 39 0.62 -20.45 -5.06
CA TRP A 39 1.42 -20.15 -3.88
C TRP A 39 2.67 -19.33 -4.22
N ALA A 40 3.36 -19.65 -5.31
CA ALA A 40 4.47 -18.86 -5.82
C ALA A 40 4.02 -17.44 -6.20
N ALA A 41 2.84 -17.28 -6.79
CA ALA A 41 2.25 -15.97 -7.05
C ALA A 41 2.05 -15.17 -5.74
N TYR A 42 1.48 -15.79 -4.72
CA TYR A 42 1.34 -15.14 -3.40
C TYR A 42 2.69 -14.80 -2.75
N LEU A 43 3.70 -15.66 -2.85
CA LEU A 43 5.00 -15.43 -2.22
C LEU A 43 5.83 -14.36 -2.94
N PHE A 44 5.84 -14.36 -4.28
CA PHE A 44 6.85 -13.66 -5.06
C PHE A 44 6.31 -12.60 -6.02
N TYR A 45 5.01 -12.62 -6.37
CA TYR A 45 4.46 -11.75 -7.40
C TYR A 45 3.68 -10.60 -6.80
N ARG A 46 4.01 -9.37 -7.19
CA ARG A 46 3.27 -8.16 -6.85
C ARG A 46 3.19 -7.25 -8.07
N ASP A 47 2.12 -6.48 -8.16
CA ASP A 47 2.01 -5.46 -9.21
C ASP A 47 3.10 -4.40 -9.02
N ASN A 48 3.65 -3.95 -10.15
CA ASN A 48 4.62 -2.86 -10.20
C ASN A 48 4.21 -1.83 -11.28
N PRO A 49 3.08 -1.14 -11.11
CA PRO A 49 2.57 -0.25 -12.13
C PRO A 49 3.38 1.05 -12.20
N LYS A 50 3.52 1.58 -13.42
CA LYS A 50 4.03 2.93 -13.68
C LYS A 50 2.85 3.91 -13.70
N GLY A 51 2.66 4.65 -12.61
CA GLY A 51 1.49 5.52 -12.39
C GLY A 51 0.85 5.25 -11.03
N ASP A 52 -0.47 5.41 -10.94
CA ASP A 52 -1.21 5.22 -9.68
C ASP A 52 -1.05 3.81 -9.11
N PHE A 53 -0.45 3.73 -7.92
CA PHE A 53 -0.22 2.49 -7.21
C PHE A 53 -0.89 2.50 -5.84
N ALA A 54 -1.72 1.49 -5.58
CA ALA A 54 -2.24 1.24 -4.24
C ALA A 54 -1.19 0.45 -3.45
N GLU A 55 -0.60 1.11 -2.46
CA GLU A 55 0.54 0.64 -1.68
C GLU A 55 0.28 0.74 -0.18
N ARG A 56 1.13 0.08 0.61
CA ARG A 56 1.05 0.03 2.07
C ARG A 56 2.22 0.75 2.71
N TRP A 57 1.92 1.41 3.83
CA TRP A 57 2.91 2.05 4.69
C TRP A 57 2.64 1.71 6.15
N VAL A 58 3.71 1.61 6.94
CA VAL A 58 3.64 1.53 8.40
C VAL A 58 4.35 2.72 9.00
N HIS A 59 3.72 3.41 9.95
CA HIS A 59 4.35 4.53 10.66
C HIS A 59 5.29 4.02 11.75
N SER A 60 6.39 3.38 11.34
CA SER A 60 7.29 2.60 12.19
C SER A 60 7.95 3.42 13.30
N ALA A 61 8.26 4.70 13.04
CA ALA A 61 8.83 5.61 14.03
C ALA A 61 7.78 6.39 14.86
N GLY A 62 6.49 6.14 14.63
CA GLY A 62 5.37 6.81 15.30
C GLY A 62 4.35 5.83 15.89
N CYS A 63 3.11 5.87 15.41
CA CYS A 63 2.03 5.04 15.95
C CYS A 63 2.15 3.54 15.65
N ARG A 64 3.08 3.13 14.77
CA ARG A 64 3.32 1.75 14.33
C ARG A 64 2.12 1.08 13.64
N LYS A 65 1.12 1.85 13.22
CA LYS A 65 -0.05 1.36 12.50
C LYS A 65 0.24 1.25 11.00
N TRP A 66 -0.32 0.20 10.40
CA TRP A 66 -0.37 0.01 8.96
C TRP A 66 -1.56 0.76 8.36
N PHE A 67 -1.36 1.32 7.17
CA PHE A 67 -2.39 1.97 6.38
C PHE A 67 -2.04 1.87 4.89
N ASN A 68 -2.95 2.30 4.04
CA ASN A 68 -2.80 2.26 2.59
C ASN A 68 -2.69 3.68 2.01
N ALA A 69 -2.02 3.80 0.88
CA ALA A 69 -1.97 5.02 0.08
C ALA A 69 -2.18 4.72 -1.41
N VAL A 70 -2.66 5.70 -2.17
CA VAL A 70 -2.54 5.72 -3.63
C VAL A 70 -1.52 6.78 -3.98
N ARG A 71 -0.41 6.38 -4.61
CA ARG A 71 0.68 7.26 -5.02
C ARG A 71 1.01 7.05 -6.49
N ASP A 72 1.24 8.12 -7.23
CA ASP A 72 1.81 8.01 -8.57
C ASP A 72 3.30 7.65 -8.47
N THR A 73 3.68 6.46 -8.94
CA THR A 73 5.07 5.96 -8.85
C THR A 73 6.05 6.71 -9.75
N ARG A 74 5.58 7.62 -10.61
CA ARG A 74 6.41 8.47 -11.49
C ARG A 74 6.73 9.81 -10.83
N THR A 75 5.75 10.43 -10.17
CA THR A 75 5.84 11.80 -9.61
C THR A 75 5.98 11.81 -8.10
N TYR A 76 5.62 10.71 -7.45
CA TYR A 76 5.52 10.52 -6.00
C TYR A 76 4.40 11.32 -5.33
N GLU A 77 3.48 11.90 -6.10
CA GLU A 77 2.29 12.54 -5.55
C GLU A 77 1.38 11.49 -4.90
N ILE A 78 1.03 11.72 -3.64
CA ILE A 78 0.05 10.90 -2.92
C ILE A 78 -1.33 11.46 -3.19
N ALA A 79 -2.12 10.74 -3.98
CA ALA A 79 -3.49 11.11 -4.29
C ALA A 79 -4.42 10.88 -3.09
N ARG A 80 -4.25 9.77 -2.35
CA ARG A 80 -5.13 9.39 -1.23
C ARG A 80 -4.37 8.61 -0.16
N VAL A 81 -4.78 8.79 1.10
CA VAL A 81 -4.43 7.93 2.23
C VAL A 81 -5.71 7.40 2.85
N TYR A 82 -5.72 6.13 3.23
CA TYR A 82 -6.88 5.45 3.80
C TYR A 82 -6.43 4.34 4.75
N THR A 83 -7.30 3.96 5.68
CA THR A 83 -7.03 2.93 6.66
C THR A 83 -6.90 1.55 6.02
N LEU A 84 -6.29 0.62 6.76
CA LEU A 84 -5.96 -0.71 6.25
C LEU A 84 -7.18 -1.50 5.73
N THR A 85 -8.35 -1.30 6.37
CA THR A 85 -9.59 -2.04 6.10
C THR A 85 -10.50 -1.35 5.09
N GLU A 86 -10.22 -0.10 4.74
CA GLU A 86 -11.00 0.60 3.73
C GLU A 86 -10.70 0.03 2.32
N PRO A 87 -11.73 -0.10 1.45
CA PRO A 87 -11.53 -0.59 0.10
C PRO A 87 -10.62 0.36 -0.69
N ARG A 88 -9.95 -0.16 -1.72
CA ARG A 88 -9.18 0.69 -2.64
C ARG A 88 -10.09 1.80 -3.19
N PRO A 89 -9.73 3.08 -3.01
CA PRO A 89 -10.52 4.16 -3.56
C PRO A 89 -10.54 4.06 -5.09
N VAL A 90 -11.72 4.26 -5.68
CA VAL A 90 -11.87 4.33 -7.14
C VAL A 90 -10.95 5.45 -7.63
N PRO A 91 -10.14 5.22 -8.69
CA PRO A 91 -9.35 6.30 -9.29
C PRO A 91 -10.28 7.46 -9.57
N SER A 92 -9.94 8.67 -9.13
CA SER A 92 -10.59 9.86 -9.69
C SER A 92 -10.37 9.77 -11.19
N LYS A 93 -11.45 9.64 -11.97
CA LYS A 93 -11.38 9.69 -13.43
C LYS A 93 -10.48 10.88 -13.79
N GLY A 94 -9.32 10.58 -14.34
CA GLY A 94 -8.40 11.61 -14.82
C GLY A 94 -9.07 12.40 -15.93
N ALA A 95 -9.03 13.72 -15.77
CA ALA A 95 -9.19 14.71 -16.82
C ALA A 95 -8.05 14.62 -17.85
#